data_AF-A0A2E0YDX5-F1
#
_entry.id   AF-A0A2E0YDX5-F1
#
_cell.length_a   1.000
_cell.length_b   1.000
_cell.length_c   1.000
_cell.angle_alpha   90.00
_cell.angle_beta   90.00
_cell.angle_gamma   90.00
#
_symmetry.space_group_name_H-M   'P 1'
#
loop_
_entity.id
_entity.type
_entity.pdbx_description
1 polymer ?
#
loop_
_entity_poly.entity_id
_entity_poly.type
_entity_poly.pdbx_seq_one_letter_code
_entity_poly.pdbx_strand_id
1 'polypeptide(L)'
;MLFLREVLPIQTPPLDSSVEDMLTYAAGASRLATPWKIALIRAQELGYKSLPKGLIVDPACGSGIQLAAFASELDKSCIGIELSESTGQHAVKNLAGVFSQCTYHNEWALYVGDGRKPEDLEKLMGEDLVVSFLHLDPARPENSRTHSLEEMAPSLDEILEAWKPYFQGKPAIMLDLSPRLLDDQRTEVESIVERYFPGIEKTWEWVSRGQGRVDRLALWLGLAAEQSPHRFVRIPFAEHQGLETIRGVRIDPSQRERLQGDLPKGHYLTILDAALVASGLAEQWIQQVLPNDNWNWVIDSGRRPIILHQRPLNYAYDSGQSLIQSTGIVIEKLTNEFDEQNLEIWLAAMKNHRIGKITLRFSLPPEKQQKIQRFLTLNLEKKMKKEGFLWADEAGIIYLCA
;
A
#
# COMPACT_ATOMS: atom_id res chain seq x y z
N MET A 1 29.84 13.47 -14.82
CA MET A 1 28.77 12.80 -15.58
C MET A 1 29.11 11.33 -15.59
N LEU A 2 28.37 10.53 -14.83
CA LEU A 2 28.63 9.11 -14.64
C LEU A 2 27.60 8.35 -15.49
N PHE A 3 28.08 7.59 -16.47
CA PHE A 3 27.31 6.64 -17.24
C PHE A 3 28.00 5.30 -17.05
N LEU A 4 27.38 4.41 -16.29
CA LEU A 4 27.90 3.07 -16.01
C LEU A 4 27.06 2.06 -16.78
N ARG A 5 27.72 1.22 -17.57
CA ARG A 5 27.11 0.11 -18.32
C ARG A 5 27.92 -1.13 -17.95
N GLU A 6 27.29 -2.09 -17.31
CA GLU A 6 27.90 -3.39 -16.99
C GLU A 6 27.01 -4.53 -17.46
N VAL A 7 27.62 -5.56 -18.01
CA VAL A 7 27.02 -6.87 -18.23
C VAL A 7 27.70 -7.81 -17.24
N LEU A 8 26.96 -8.33 -16.27
CA LEU A 8 27.51 -9.26 -15.28
C LEU A 8 27.32 -10.71 -15.75
N PRO A 9 28.29 -11.61 -15.53
CA PRO A 9 28.18 -13.01 -15.89
C PRO A 9 27.24 -13.80 -14.96
N ILE A 10 26.72 -14.89 -15.51
CA ILE A 10 25.60 -15.72 -15.02
C ILE A 10 26.03 -16.70 -13.92
N GLN A 11 25.30 -16.72 -12.78
CA GLN A 11 24.67 -17.90 -12.13
C GLN A 11 24.30 -17.63 -10.67
N THR A 12 22.99 -17.61 -10.35
CA THR A 12 22.43 -17.67 -8.99
C THR A 12 20.90 -17.97 -9.08
N PRO A 13 20.26 -18.47 -8.00
CA PRO A 13 18.83 -18.84 -7.98
C PRO A 13 17.90 -17.62 -8.19
N PRO A 14 16.57 -17.82 -8.37
CA PRO A 14 15.62 -16.71 -8.41
C PRO A 14 15.71 -15.83 -7.15
N LEU A 15 15.60 -14.51 -7.34
CA LEU A 15 15.66 -13.53 -6.25
C LEU A 15 14.52 -13.78 -5.26
N ASP A 16 14.84 -13.73 -3.98
CA ASP A 16 13.86 -13.82 -2.89
C ASP A 16 13.98 -12.60 -1.95
N SER A 17 13.36 -12.66 -0.78
CA SER A 17 13.38 -11.57 0.20
C SER A 17 14.74 -11.34 0.85
N SER A 18 15.71 -12.27 0.75
CA SER A 18 17.05 -12.13 1.35
C SER A 18 17.88 -11.01 0.72
N VAL A 19 17.52 -10.59 -0.49
CA VAL A 19 18.09 -9.42 -1.19
C VAL A 19 17.92 -8.14 -0.37
N GLU A 20 16.86 -8.04 0.44
CA GLU A 20 16.55 -6.81 1.17
C GLU A 20 17.66 -6.40 2.16
N ASP A 21 18.41 -7.37 2.71
CA ASP A 21 19.49 -7.15 3.67
C ASP A 21 20.75 -6.50 3.06
N MET A 22 20.92 -6.60 1.73
CA MET A 22 22.08 -6.02 1.04
C MET A 22 21.80 -4.63 0.46
N LEU A 23 20.54 -4.20 0.47
CA LEU A 23 20.14 -2.95 -0.16
C LEU A 23 20.70 -1.76 0.60
N THR A 24 21.27 -0.83 -0.16
CA THR A 24 21.83 0.41 0.37
C THR A 24 20.90 1.58 0.06
N TYR A 25 20.82 2.53 0.98
CA TYR A 25 19.93 3.68 0.89
C TYR A 25 20.70 4.95 1.18
N ALA A 26 20.32 6.04 0.50
CA ALA A 26 20.71 7.38 0.94
C ALA A 26 20.24 7.63 2.39
N ALA A 27 20.93 8.52 3.09
CA ALA A 27 20.59 8.86 4.48
C ALA A 27 19.11 9.30 4.58
N GLY A 28 18.34 8.67 5.47
CA GLY A 28 16.91 8.95 5.67
C GLY A 28 15.95 8.24 4.69
N ALA A 29 16.44 7.73 3.55
CA ALA A 29 15.59 7.18 2.49
C ALA A 29 15.01 5.79 2.80
N SER A 30 15.64 4.99 3.68
CA SER A 30 15.21 3.61 3.95
C SER A 30 13.78 3.50 4.51
N ARG A 31 13.30 4.53 5.22
CA ARG A 31 11.91 4.57 5.73
C ARG A 31 10.88 4.83 4.64
N LEU A 32 11.27 5.49 3.56
CA LEU A 32 10.42 5.91 2.46
C LEU A 32 10.50 4.95 1.26
N ALA A 33 11.58 4.19 1.16
CA ALA A 33 11.79 3.25 0.07
C ALA A 33 10.74 2.14 0.02
N THR A 34 10.34 1.77 -1.19
CA THR A 34 9.46 0.62 -1.42
C THR A 34 10.17 -0.66 -0.99
N PRO A 35 9.61 -1.45 -0.06
CA PRO A 35 10.20 -2.73 0.36
C PRO A 35 10.43 -3.64 -0.84
N TRP A 36 11.53 -4.40 -0.82
CA TRP A 36 11.93 -5.25 -1.95
C TRP A 36 10.82 -6.22 -2.36
N LYS A 37 10.18 -6.88 -1.39
CA LYS A 37 9.06 -7.80 -1.62
C LYS A 37 7.95 -7.15 -2.46
N ILE A 38 7.65 -5.87 -2.24
CA ILE A 38 6.63 -5.16 -3.04
C ILE A 38 7.11 -4.88 -4.46
N ALA A 39 8.34 -4.42 -4.61
CA ALA A 39 8.91 -4.19 -5.94
C ALA A 39 8.89 -5.47 -6.78
N LEU A 40 9.30 -6.60 -6.21
CA LEU A 40 9.35 -7.89 -6.89
C LEU A 40 7.96 -8.37 -7.31
N ILE A 41 6.96 -8.27 -6.43
CA ILE A 41 5.58 -8.63 -6.77
C ILE A 41 5.05 -7.80 -7.93
N ARG A 42 5.29 -6.49 -7.89
CA ARG A 42 4.83 -5.59 -8.97
C ARG A 42 5.50 -5.95 -10.28
N ALA A 43 6.77 -6.33 -10.25
CA ALA A 43 7.49 -6.81 -11.41
C ALA A 43 6.92 -8.13 -11.96
N GLN A 44 6.59 -9.08 -11.08
CA GLN A 44 5.97 -10.35 -11.46
C GLN A 44 4.60 -10.13 -12.12
N GLU A 45 3.79 -9.22 -11.59
CA GLU A 45 2.51 -8.84 -12.18
C GLU A 45 2.68 -8.22 -13.58
N LEU A 46 3.78 -7.50 -13.84
CA LEU A 46 4.14 -7.02 -15.19
C LEU A 46 4.63 -8.15 -16.10
N GLY A 47 5.25 -9.20 -15.57
CA GLY A 47 5.75 -10.35 -16.34
C GLY A 47 4.65 -11.07 -17.13
N TYR A 48 3.40 -10.99 -16.65
CA TYR A 48 2.23 -11.53 -17.35
C TYR A 48 1.66 -10.58 -18.44
N LYS A 49 2.25 -9.39 -18.62
CA LYS A 49 1.79 -8.38 -19.59
C LYS A 49 2.63 -8.44 -20.86
N SER A 50 1.99 -8.21 -22.00
CA SER A 50 2.68 -8.04 -23.28
C SER A 50 3.24 -6.63 -23.41
N LEU A 51 4.36 -6.36 -22.74
CA LEU A 51 5.05 -5.08 -22.83
C LEU A 51 5.72 -4.90 -24.20
N PRO A 52 5.77 -3.67 -24.74
CA PRO A 52 6.41 -3.39 -26.03
C PRO A 52 7.93 -3.61 -25.98
N LYS A 53 8.61 -3.49 -27.13
CA LYS A 53 10.08 -3.47 -27.16
C LYS A 53 10.58 -2.14 -26.59
N GLY A 54 11.83 -2.12 -26.13
CA GLY A 54 12.48 -0.92 -25.57
C GLY A 54 12.96 -1.12 -24.13
N LEU A 55 13.38 -0.02 -23.52
CA LEU A 55 13.95 0.03 -22.18
C LEU A 55 12.88 0.11 -21.08
N ILE A 56 13.21 -0.42 -19.92
CA ILE A 56 12.58 0.02 -18.67
C ILE A 56 13.25 1.33 -18.25
N VAL A 57 12.48 2.37 -18.03
CA VAL A 57 12.97 3.69 -17.64
C VAL A 57 12.41 4.06 -16.27
N ASP A 58 13.28 4.56 -15.40
CA ASP A 58 12.88 5.23 -14.17
C ASP A 58 13.48 6.64 -14.12
N PRO A 59 12.70 7.70 -14.45
CA PRO A 59 13.19 9.07 -14.50
C PRO A 59 13.51 9.69 -13.12
N ALA A 60 13.16 9.01 -12.02
CA ALA A 60 13.40 9.47 -10.67
C ALA A 60 13.77 8.28 -9.78
N CYS A 61 14.82 7.55 -10.15
CA CYS A 61 15.03 6.19 -9.67
C CYS A 61 15.44 6.07 -8.20
N GLY A 62 15.87 7.17 -7.57
CA GLY A 62 16.32 7.15 -6.18
C GLY A 62 17.43 6.12 -5.97
N SER A 63 17.21 5.18 -5.05
CA SER A 63 18.15 4.07 -4.79
C SER A 63 18.03 2.89 -5.76
N GLY A 64 17.25 3.00 -6.85
CA GLY A 64 17.22 2.02 -7.95
C GLY A 64 16.58 0.66 -7.63
N ILE A 65 15.93 0.51 -6.47
CA ILE A 65 15.42 -0.78 -5.99
C ILE A 65 14.27 -1.30 -6.85
N GLN A 66 13.29 -0.44 -7.16
CA GLN A 66 12.16 -0.83 -8.00
C GLN A 66 12.61 -1.09 -9.44
N LEU A 67 13.49 -0.24 -9.98
CA LEU A 67 14.11 -0.44 -11.29
C LEU A 67 14.81 -1.80 -11.37
N ALA A 68 15.61 -2.16 -10.36
CA ALA A 68 16.30 -3.45 -10.30
C ALA A 68 15.30 -4.62 -10.31
N ALA A 69 14.22 -4.54 -9.53
CA ALA A 69 13.18 -5.58 -9.51
C ALA A 69 12.47 -5.73 -10.86
N PHE A 70 12.10 -4.61 -11.50
CA PHE A 70 11.46 -4.64 -12.81
C PHE A 70 12.37 -5.23 -13.87
N ALA A 71 13.63 -4.80 -13.92
CA ALA A 71 14.60 -5.27 -14.90
C ALA A 71 14.96 -6.74 -14.72
N SER A 72 15.15 -7.19 -13.47
CA SER A 72 15.52 -8.58 -13.20
C SER A 72 14.40 -9.57 -13.53
N GLU A 73 13.14 -9.23 -13.21
CA GLU A 73 12.00 -10.11 -13.47
C GLU A 73 11.58 -10.10 -14.95
N LEU A 74 11.63 -8.94 -15.60
CA LEU A 74 11.20 -8.80 -17.00
C LEU A 74 12.31 -9.16 -18.01
N ASP A 75 13.54 -9.35 -17.53
CA ASP A 75 14.76 -9.53 -18.32
C ASP A 75 14.81 -8.55 -19.52
N LYS A 76 14.75 -7.25 -19.20
CA LYS A 76 14.78 -6.14 -20.16
C LYS A 76 15.83 -5.13 -19.77
N SER A 77 16.52 -4.58 -20.77
CA SER A 77 17.47 -3.48 -20.53
C SER A 77 16.79 -2.32 -19.84
N CYS A 78 17.51 -1.68 -18.90
CA CYS A 78 16.93 -0.66 -18.05
C CYS A 78 17.85 0.55 -17.86
N ILE A 79 17.24 1.71 -17.61
CA ILE A 79 17.97 2.91 -17.24
C ILE A 79 17.28 3.66 -16.11
N GLY A 80 18.07 3.95 -15.07
CA GLY A 80 17.68 4.82 -13.98
C GLY A 80 18.24 6.21 -14.19
N ILE A 81 17.45 7.24 -13.85
CA ILE A 81 17.89 8.62 -13.85
C ILE A 81 17.76 9.17 -12.44
N GLU A 82 18.84 9.75 -11.93
CA GLU A 82 18.89 10.33 -10.59
C GLU A 82 19.62 11.67 -10.62
N LEU A 83 19.00 12.69 -10.03
CA LEU A 83 19.55 14.04 -10.02
C LEU A 83 20.77 14.15 -9.09
N SER A 84 20.75 13.45 -7.97
CA SER A 84 21.81 13.45 -6.96
C SER A 84 22.83 12.35 -7.22
N GLU A 85 24.07 12.72 -7.55
CA GLU A 85 25.16 11.76 -7.72
C GLU A 85 25.34 10.84 -6.49
N SER A 86 25.22 11.38 -5.27
CA SER A 86 25.33 10.57 -4.04
C SER A 86 24.22 9.53 -3.93
N THR A 87 22.98 9.88 -4.28
CA THR A 87 21.87 8.91 -4.30
C THR A 87 22.05 7.90 -5.43
N GLY A 88 22.51 8.36 -6.59
CA GLY A 88 22.83 7.52 -7.74
C GLY A 88 23.88 6.44 -7.44
N GLN A 89 24.88 6.75 -6.61
CA GLN A 89 25.85 5.73 -6.17
C GLN A 89 25.19 4.57 -5.39
N HIS A 90 24.09 4.82 -4.67
CA HIS A 90 23.30 3.74 -4.06
C HIS A 90 22.54 2.94 -5.11
N ALA A 91 21.95 3.59 -6.12
CA ALA A 91 21.31 2.90 -7.24
C ALA A 91 22.28 1.98 -7.99
N VAL A 92 23.49 2.44 -8.29
CA VAL A 92 24.54 1.62 -8.92
C VAL A 92 24.86 0.39 -8.07
N LYS A 93 25.08 0.56 -6.76
CA LYS A 93 25.36 -0.55 -5.85
C LYS A 93 24.22 -1.55 -5.79
N ASN A 94 22.98 -1.06 -5.73
CA ASN A 94 21.81 -1.92 -5.64
C ASN A 94 21.55 -2.66 -6.97
N LEU A 95 21.64 -1.99 -8.11
CA LEU A 95 21.51 -2.60 -9.44
C LEU A 95 22.59 -3.68 -9.64
N ALA A 96 23.87 -3.35 -9.45
CA ALA A 96 24.97 -4.31 -9.58
C ALA A 96 24.82 -5.47 -8.59
N GLY A 97 24.45 -5.19 -7.34
CA GLY A 97 24.22 -6.19 -6.32
C GLY A 97 23.10 -7.15 -6.69
N VAL A 98 21.92 -6.63 -7.06
CA VAL A 98 20.76 -7.44 -7.45
C VAL A 98 21.07 -8.27 -8.69
N PHE A 99 21.63 -7.67 -9.74
CA PHE A 99 21.93 -8.38 -10.99
C PHE A 99 23.06 -9.41 -10.84
N SER A 100 23.95 -9.26 -9.85
CA SER A 100 24.92 -10.31 -9.50
C SER A 100 24.30 -11.54 -8.83
N GLN A 101 23.06 -11.41 -8.33
CA GLN A 101 22.33 -12.45 -7.62
C GLN A 101 21.18 -13.05 -8.43
N CYS A 102 21.04 -12.66 -9.70
CA CYS A 102 20.02 -13.22 -10.57
C CYS A 102 20.55 -13.51 -11.96
N THR A 103 19.72 -14.21 -12.73
CA THR A 103 19.99 -14.43 -14.15
C THR A 103 19.42 -13.24 -14.93
N TYR A 104 20.20 -12.17 -15.06
CA TYR A 104 19.88 -11.00 -15.87
C TYR A 104 20.80 -10.94 -17.09
N HIS A 105 20.23 -10.92 -18.30
CA HIS A 105 21.01 -11.02 -19.55
C HIS A 105 21.15 -9.69 -20.29
N ASN A 106 20.46 -8.66 -19.80
CA ASN A 106 20.32 -7.39 -20.49
C ASN A 106 21.27 -6.35 -19.90
N GLU A 107 21.23 -5.16 -20.49
CA GLU A 107 22.11 -4.08 -20.09
C GLU A 107 21.40 -3.16 -19.12
N TRP A 108 22.11 -2.65 -18.14
CA TRP A 108 21.59 -1.63 -17.26
C TRP A 108 22.47 -0.40 -17.31
N ALA A 109 21.86 0.76 -17.10
CA ALA A 109 22.55 2.02 -16.99
C ALA A 109 21.99 2.88 -15.86
N LEU A 110 22.86 3.70 -15.29
CA LEU A 110 22.45 4.84 -14.47
C LEU A 110 22.94 6.13 -15.13
N TYR A 111 22.05 7.09 -15.28
CA TYR A 111 22.35 8.45 -15.70
C TYR A 111 22.17 9.43 -14.54
N VAL A 112 23.24 10.12 -14.17
CA VAL A 112 23.15 11.23 -13.20
C VAL A 112 22.76 12.50 -13.94
N GLY A 113 21.51 12.93 -13.81
CA GLY A 113 20.95 14.06 -14.55
C GLY A 113 19.48 14.32 -14.24
N ASP A 114 18.88 15.20 -15.04
CA ASP A 114 17.49 15.62 -14.86
C ASP A 114 16.54 14.68 -15.62
N GLY A 115 15.72 13.92 -14.89
CA GLY A 115 14.75 12.98 -15.46
C GLY A 115 13.67 13.61 -16.35
N ARG A 116 13.55 14.95 -16.35
CA ARG A 116 12.66 15.70 -17.24
C ARG A 116 13.22 15.90 -18.65
N LYS A 117 14.48 15.48 -18.90
CA LYS A 117 15.21 15.73 -20.14
C LYS A 117 15.65 14.44 -20.85
N PRO A 118 14.70 13.62 -21.34
CA PRO A 118 15.03 12.41 -22.09
C PRO A 118 15.88 12.68 -23.35
N GLU A 119 15.83 13.88 -23.92
CA GLU A 119 16.65 14.29 -25.07
C GLU A 119 18.15 14.33 -24.76
N ASP A 120 18.53 14.56 -23.50
CA ASP A 120 19.94 14.51 -23.08
C ASP A 120 20.44 13.06 -23.03
N LEU A 121 19.55 12.14 -22.66
CA LEU A 121 19.84 10.71 -22.67
C LEU A 121 19.91 10.16 -24.10
N GLU A 122 18.94 10.49 -24.95
CA GLU A 122 18.91 10.06 -26.36
C GLU A 122 20.22 10.47 -27.09
N LYS A 123 20.67 11.71 -26.91
CA LYS A 123 21.96 12.18 -27.46
C LYS A 123 23.16 11.37 -26.94
N LEU A 124 23.13 10.95 -25.68
CA LEU A 124 24.21 10.19 -25.06
C LEU A 124 24.25 8.74 -25.55
N MET A 125 23.08 8.13 -25.75
CA MET A 125 22.96 6.77 -26.26
C MET A 125 23.38 6.67 -27.72
N GLY A 126 23.16 7.73 -28.52
CA GLY A 126 23.53 7.75 -29.94
C GLY A 126 22.68 6.83 -30.80
N GLU A 127 21.53 6.39 -30.30
CA GLU A 127 20.52 5.56 -30.95
C GLU A 127 19.11 6.01 -30.51
N ASP A 128 18.09 5.60 -31.27
CA ASP A 128 16.70 5.96 -30.96
C ASP A 128 16.28 5.40 -29.61
N LEU A 129 15.94 6.29 -28.68
CA LEU A 129 15.45 5.91 -27.36
C LEU A 129 14.01 5.40 -27.49
N VAL A 130 13.77 4.16 -27.04
CA VAL A 130 12.44 3.53 -27.07
C VAL A 130 12.11 3.02 -25.68
N VAL A 131 10.94 3.41 -25.17
CA VAL A 131 10.47 3.01 -23.83
C VAL A 131 9.50 1.85 -23.92
N SER A 132 9.86 0.75 -23.25
CA SER A 132 8.98 -0.40 -23.03
C SER A 132 8.06 -0.19 -21.84
N PHE A 133 8.59 0.37 -20.75
CA PHE A 133 7.88 0.57 -19.49
C PHE A 133 8.51 1.75 -18.75
N LEU A 134 7.68 2.65 -18.23
CA LEU A 134 8.13 3.77 -17.42
C LEU A 134 7.60 3.62 -15.99
N HIS A 135 8.52 3.60 -15.03
CA HIS A 135 8.22 3.70 -13.62
C HIS A 135 8.53 5.12 -13.14
N LEU A 136 7.65 5.72 -12.33
CA LEU A 136 7.91 7.02 -11.73
C LEU A 136 7.52 7.01 -10.25
N ASP A 137 8.47 7.30 -9.37
CA ASP A 137 8.27 7.47 -7.92
C ASP A 137 8.78 8.88 -7.50
N PRO A 138 7.94 9.93 -7.64
CA PRO A 138 8.37 11.30 -7.37
C PRO A 138 8.73 11.50 -5.89
N ALA A 139 9.85 12.19 -5.66
CA ALA A 139 10.24 12.60 -4.33
C ALA A 139 9.25 13.62 -3.75
N ARG A 140 9.21 13.68 -2.41
CA ARG A 140 8.41 14.64 -1.65
C ARG A 140 9.21 15.20 -0.48
N PRO A 141 8.90 16.42 -0.01
CA PRO A 141 9.48 16.96 1.21
C PRO A 141 9.16 16.07 2.42
N GLU A 142 10.18 15.76 3.24
CA GLU A 142 10.04 14.85 4.41
C GLU A 142 8.95 15.27 5.41
N ASN A 143 8.64 16.57 5.46
CA ASN A 143 7.66 17.16 6.39
C ASN A 143 6.38 17.66 5.71
N SER A 144 6.07 17.17 4.51
CA SER A 144 4.82 17.51 3.83
C SER A 144 3.59 17.16 4.70
N ARG A 145 2.77 18.17 4.97
CA ARG A 145 1.50 18.02 5.70
C ARG A 145 0.29 17.99 4.78
N THR A 146 0.38 18.63 3.61
CA THR A 146 -0.70 18.79 2.64
C THR A 146 -0.77 17.64 1.65
N HIS A 147 0.36 16.95 1.38
CA HIS A 147 0.47 15.87 0.39
C HIS A 147 -0.03 16.30 -1.00
N SER A 148 0.11 17.59 -1.32
CA SER A 148 -0.32 18.17 -2.61
C SER A 148 0.43 17.54 -3.78
N LEU A 149 -0.19 17.51 -4.97
CA LEU A 149 0.49 17.09 -6.20
C LEU A 149 1.64 18.02 -6.56
N GLU A 150 1.51 19.32 -6.24
CA GLU A 150 2.54 20.35 -6.48
C GLU A 150 3.85 20.09 -5.72
N GLU A 151 3.83 19.27 -4.68
CA GLU A 151 5.02 18.92 -3.89
C GLU A 151 5.80 17.74 -4.48
N MET A 152 5.28 17.10 -5.54
CA MET A 152 5.97 16.01 -6.23
C MET A 152 7.13 16.58 -7.06
N ALA A 153 8.30 15.99 -6.90
CA ALA A 153 9.49 16.33 -7.68
C ALA A 153 10.12 15.05 -8.27
N PRO A 154 10.15 14.90 -9.61
CA PRO A 154 9.56 15.79 -10.62
C PRO A 154 8.02 15.76 -10.61
N SER A 155 7.38 16.77 -11.21
CA SER A 155 5.92 16.75 -11.37
C SER A 155 5.48 15.73 -12.41
N LEU A 156 4.23 15.25 -12.30
CA LEU A 156 3.68 14.28 -13.25
C LEU A 156 3.60 14.86 -14.67
N ASP A 157 3.12 16.11 -14.81
CA ASP A 157 3.01 16.79 -16.11
C ASP A 157 4.35 16.86 -16.84
N GLU A 158 5.43 17.32 -16.17
CA GLU A 158 6.76 17.42 -16.77
C GLU A 158 7.26 16.07 -17.32
N ILE A 159 7.08 14.99 -16.55
CA ILE A 159 7.53 13.66 -16.97
C ILE A 159 6.66 13.10 -18.08
N LEU A 160 5.34 13.16 -17.96
CA LEU A 160 4.46 12.61 -18.99
C LEU A 160 4.59 13.36 -20.32
N GLU A 161 4.79 14.68 -20.28
CA GLU A 161 5.07 15.48 -21.47
C GLU A 161 6.38 15.09 -22.13
N ALA A 162 7.47 15.06 -21.34
CA ALA A 162 8.81 14.82 -21.86
C ALA A 162 8.97 13.40 -22.42
N TRP A 163 8.40 12.39 -21.76
CA TRP A 163 8.61 10.98 -22.11
C TRP A 163 7.61 10.45 -23.13
N LYS A 164 6.47 11.12 -23.35
CA LYS A 164 5.44 10.70 -24.32
C LYS A 164 5.99 10.37 -25.73
N PRO A 165 6.90 11.16 -26.34
CA PRO A 165 7.43 10.88 -27.67
C PRO A 165 8.19 9.55 -27.80
N TYR A 166 8.68 8.99 -26.68
CA TYR A 166 9.55 7.82 -26.67
C TYR A 166 8.80 6.48 -26.57
N PHE A 167 7.47 6.51 -26.53
CA PHE A 167 6.64 5.30 -26.58
C PHE A 167 6.25 4.96 -28.03
N GLN A 168 6.55 3.72 -28.45
CA GLN A 168 6.11 3.19 -29.75
C GLN A 168 4.70 2.60 -29.65
N GLY A 169 3.69 3.46 -29.50
CA GLY A 169 2.29 3.09 -29.43
C GLY A 169 1.69 3.24 -28.03
N LYS A 170 0.87 2.26 -27.62
CA LYS A 170 0.19 2.32 -26.32
C LYS A 170 1.21 2.15 -25.19
N PRO A 171 1.32 3.11 -24.25
CA PRO A 171 2.38 3.08 -23.25
C PRO A 171 2.07 2.07 -22.13
N ALA A 172 3.12 1.66 -21.41
CA ALA A 172 3.03 0.97 -20.14
C ALA A 172 3.70 1.87 -19.08
N ILE A 173 2.93 2.37 -18.12
CA ILE A 173 3.44 3.31 -17.11
C ILE A 173 2.93 2.89 -15.73
N MET A 174 3.78 2.99 -14.71
CA MET A 174 3.38 2.91 -13.30
C MET A 174 3.80 4.18 -12.58
N LEU A 175 2.83 4.88 -11.99
CA LEU A 175 3.05 6.05 -11.15
C LEU A 175 2.91 5.63 -9.67
N ASP A 176 4.00 5.67 -8.93
CA ASP A 176 3.97 5.55 -7.47
C ASP A 176 3.64 6.91 -6.84
N LEU A 177 2.57 6.92 -6.05
CA LEU A 177 1.91 8.12 -5.56
C LEU A 177 1.76 8.05 -4.05
N SER A 178 1.49 9.20 -3.40
CA SER A 178 1.34 9.19 -1.94
C SER A 178 0.11 8.39 -1.53
N PRO A 179 0.25 7.52 -0.52
CA PRO A 179 -0.89 6.83 0.07
C PRO A 179 -1.89 7.77 0.75
N ARG A 180 -1.58 9.07 0.84
CA ARG A 180 -2.43 10.09 1.46
C ARG A 180 -3.19 10.97 0.47
N LEU A 181 -3.09 10.71 -0.84
CA LEU A 181 -3.91 11.43 -1.80
C LEU A 181 -5.40 11.27 -1.46
N LEU A 182 -6.14 12.38 -1.53
CA LEU A 182 -7.59 12.41 -1.41
C LEU A 182 -8.25 12.03 -2.75
N ASP A 183 -9.56 11.83 -2.75
CA ASP A 183 -10.31 11.48 -3.98
C ASP A 183 -10.21 12.58 -5.05
N ASP A 184 -10.33 13.84 -4.66
CA ASP A 184 -10.21 14.96 -5.61
C ASP A 184 -8.79 15.03 -6.22
N GLN A 185 -7.76 14.76 -5.43
CA GLN A 185 -6.37 14.72 -5.91
C GLN A 185 -6.11 13.51 -6.82
N ARG A 186 -6.74 12.35 -6.56
CA ARG A 186 -6.70 11.22 -7.49
C ARG A 186 -7.37 11.57 -8.82
N THR A 187 -8.49 12.27 -8.77
CA THR A 187 -9.20 12.77 -9.96
C THR A 187 -8.34 13.77 -10.75
N GLU A 188 -7.58 14.62 -10.04
CA GLU A 188 -6.60 15.52 -10.65
C GLU A 188 -5.45 14.76 -11.34
N VAL A 189 -4.90 13.71 -10.70
CA VAL A 189 -3.93 12.81 -11.34
C VAL A 189 -4.50 12.18 -12.61
N GLU A 190 -5.73 11.69 -12.57
CA GLU A 190 -6.40 11.14 -13.75
C GLU A 190 -6.57 12.18 -14.86
N SER A 191 -6.87 13.43 -14.50
CA SER A 191 -7.00 14.55 -15.44
C SER A 191 -5.67 14.92 -16.09
N ILE A 192 -4.56 14.86 -15.34
CA ILE A 192 -3.20 15.02 -15.87
C ILE A 192 -2.91 13.90 -16.88
N VAL A 193 -3.13 12.65 -16.49
CA VAL A 193 -2.93 11.49 -17.37
C VAL A 193 -3.76 11.60 -18.66
N GLU A 194 -5.04 11.98 -18.55
CA GLU A 194 -5.95 12.10 -19.68
C GLU A 194 -5.50 13.16 -20.70
N ARG A 195 -4.82 14.22 -20.25
CA ARG A 195 -4.24 15.25 -21.13
C ARG A 195 -3.16 14.69 -22.05
N TYR A 196 -2.32 13.78 -21.53
CA TYR A 196 -1.19 13.22 -22.28
C TYR A 196 -1.56 11.93 -23.01
N PHE A 197 -2.39 11.08 -22.41
CA PHE A 197 -2.81 9.79 -22.94
C PHE A 197 -4.34 9.64 -22.85
N PRO A 198 -5.10 10.30 -23.74
CA PRO A 198 -6.57 10.24 -23.72
C PRO A 198 -7.10 8.81 -23.82
N GLY A 199 -8.08 8.46 -22.99
CA GLY A 199 -8.74 7.16 -22.98
C GLY A 199 -7.85 5.99 -22.54
N ILE A 200 -6.65 6.25 -22.01
CA ILE A 200 -5.77 5.19 -21.54
C ILE A 200 -6.43 4.42 -20.39
N GLU A 201 -6.28 3.10 -20.38
CA GLU A 201 -6.72 2.23 -19.29
C GLU A 201 -5.94 2.55 -18.01
N LYS A 202 -6.65 2.46 -16.89
CA LYS A 202 -6.19 2.89 -15.57
C LYS A 202 -6.56 1.82 -14.54
N THR A 203 -5.59 1.42 -13.73
CA THR A 203 -5.84 0.60 -12.54
C THR A 203 -5.18 1.26 -11.34
N TRP A 204 -5.98 1.66 -10.36
CA TRP A 204 -5.46 2.11 -9.07
C TRP A 204 -5.13 0.93 -8.17
N GLU A 205 -4.00 1.00 -7.46
CA GLU A 205 -3.55 0.01 -6.49
C GLU A 205 -3.43 0.63 -5.09
N TRP A 206 -4.06 -0.01 -4.10
CA TRP A 206 -3.85 0.27 -2.67
C TRP A 206 -3.13 -0.90 -2.02
N VAL A 207 -2.02 -0.61 -1.34
CA VAL A 207 -1.25 -1.64 -0.62
C VAL A 207 -1.34 -1.42 0.88
N SER A 208 -1.53 -2.50 1.65
CA SER A 208 -1.58 -2.48 3.11
C SER A 208 -0.72 -3.57 3.77
N ARG A 209 -0.03 -3.18 4.84
CA ARG A 209 0.70 -4.06 5.79
C ARG A 209 -0.08 -4.37 7.06
N GLY A 210 -1.29 -3.83 7.24
CA GLY A 210 -2.17 -4.21 8.36
C GLY A 210 -2.15 -3.30 9.55
N GLN A 211 -1.56 -2.12 9.40
CA GLN A 211 -1.40 -1.16 10.48
C GLN A 211 -2.52 -0.10 10.49
N GLY A 212 -3.66 -0.40 9.85
CA GLY A 212 -4.83 0.49 9.78
C GLY A 212 -4.54 1.78 9.01
N ARG A 213 -3.83 1.67 7.88
CA ARG A 213 -3.58 2.76 6.92
C ARG A 213 -3.30 2.19 5.53
N VAL A 214 -3.40 3.04 4.52
CA VAL A 214 -2.80 2.79 3.21
C VAL A 214 -1.28 2.98 3.34
N ASP A 215 -0.49 1.99 2.93
CA ASP A 215 0.97 2.05 2.97
C ASP A 215 1.57 2.50 1.63
N ARG A 216 0.98 2.09 0.49
CA ARG A 216 1.36 2.56 -0.86
C ARG A 216 0.10 2.80 -1.70
N LEU A 217 0.21 3.73 -2.63
CA LEU A 217 -0.79 4.00 -3.66
C LEU A 217 -0.07 4.09 -5.00
N ALA A 218 -0.58 3.41 -6.03
CA ALA A 218 -0.04 3.51 -7.37
C ALA A 218 -1.14 3.59 -8.42
N LEU A 219 -0.82 4.20 -9.56
CA LEU A 219 -1.67 4.21 -10.75
C LEU A 219 -0.94 3.51 -11.90
N TRP A 220 -1.54 2.43 -12.40
CA TRP A 220 -1.06 1.61 -13.50
C TRP A 220 -1.78 2.03 -14.77
N LEU A 221 -1.04 2.27 -15.85
CA LEU A 221 -1.55 2.86 -17.08
C LEU A 221 -1.29 1.98 -18.31
N GLY A 222 -2.27 1.96 -19.21
CA GLY A 222 -2.15 1.38 -20.55
C GLY A 222 -1.87 -0.11 -20.51
N LEU A 223 -0.76 -0.55 -21.09
CA LEU A 223 -0.41 -1.98 -21.12
C LEU A 223 -0.01 -2.54 -19.74
N ALA A 224 0.33 -1.67 -18.79
CA ALA A 224 0.58 -2.07 -17.40
C ALA A 224 -0.73 -2.27 -16.61
N ALA A 225 -1.82 -1.60 -17.02
CA ALA A 225 -3.10 -1.67 -16.34
C ALA A 225 -3.73 -3.08 -16.41
N GLU A 226 -4.68 -3.33 -15.52
CA GLU A 226 -5.51 -4.53 -15.51
C GLU A 226 -6.89 -4.26 -16.10
N GLN A 227 -7.66 -5.33 -16.34
CA GLN A 227 -9.07 -5.19 -16.69
C GLN A 227 -9.89 -4.57 -15.55
N SER A 228 -9.49 -4.80 -14.30
CA SER A 228 -10.13 -4.19 -13.13
C SER A 228 -9.56 -2.80 -12.88
N PRO A 229 -10.40 -1.76 -12.70
CA PRO A 229 -9.93 -0.40 -12.45
C PRO A 229 -9.36 -0.21 -11.04
N HIS A 230 -9.64 -1.13 -10.11
CA HIS A 230 -9.16 -1.05 -8.72
C HIS A 230 -8.58 -2.39 -8.28
N ARG A 231 -7.45 -2.32 -7.57
CA ARG A 231 -6.76 -3.45 -6.94
C ARG A 231 -6.38 -3.09 -5.51
N PHE A 232 -6.64 -3.99 -4.59
CA PHE A 232 -6.13 -3.97 -3.24
C PHE A 232 -5.12 -5.10 -3.06
N VAL A 233 -3.99 -4.81 -2.42
CA VAL A 233 -2.93 -5.77 -2.12
C VAL A 233 -2.63 -5.76 -0.62
N ARG A 234 -2.70 -6.94 -0.02
CA ARG A 234 -2.31 -7.18 1.36
C ARG A 234 -0.96 -7.88 1.42
N ILE A 235 0.01 -7.19 2.02
CA ILE A 235 1.29 -7.77 2.40
C ILE A 235 1.12 -8.51 3.73
N PRO A 236 1.28 -9.83 3.76
CA PRO A 236 1.21 -10.56 5.02
C PRO A 236 2.41 -10.24 5.89
N PHE A 237 2.21 -10.33 7.21
CA PHE A 237 3.29 -10.14 8.18
C PHE A 237 4.29 -11.30 8.14
N ALA A 238 3.81 -12.52 7.90
CA ALA A 238 4.67 -13.70 7.77
C ALA A 238 5.31 -13.74 6.39
N GLU A 239 6.64 -13.88 6.33
CA GLU A 239 7.41 -13.85 5.09
C GLU A 239 6.97 -14.91 4.08
N HIS A 240 6.60 -16.10 4.56
CA HIS A 240 6.18 -17.25 3.74
C HIS A 240 4.72 -17.22 3.28
N GLN A 241 3.91 -16.26 3.74
CA GLN A 241 2.55 -16.12 3.24
C GLN A 241 2.58 -15.36 1.91
N GLY A 242 1.79 -15.86 0.96
CA GLY A 242 1.51 -15.19 -0.31
C GLY A 242 0.69 -13.93 -0.08
N LEU A 243 0.73 -13.02 -1.05
CA LEU A 243 -0.13 -11.84 -1.02
C LEU A 243 -1.59 -12.22 -1.11
N GLU A 244 -2.41 -11.40 -0.47
CA GLU A 244 -3.84 -11.43 -0.69
C GLU A 244 -4.22 -10.24 -1.57
N THR A 245 -4.79 -10.51 -2.74
CA THR A 245 -5.12 -9.50 -3.74
C THR A 245 -6.59 -9.55 -4.08
N ILE A 246 -7.25 -8.40 -4.02
CA ILE A 246 -8.66 -8.24 -4.40
C ILE A 246 -8.70 -7.26 -5.57
N ARG A 247 -9.47 -7.61 -6.60
CA ARG A 247 -9.61 -6.82 -7.83
C ARG A 247 -11.09 -6.59 -8.08
N GLY A 248 -11.42 -5.41 -8.59
CA GLY A 248 -12.80 -5.13 -8.94
C GLY A 248 -13.05 -3.67 -9.27
N VAL A 249 -14.28 -3.26 -9.00
CA VAL A 249 -14.79 -1.92 -9.29
C VAL A 249 -15.15 -1.28 -7.97
N ARG A 250 -14.66 -0.05 -7.76
CA ARG A 250 -14.98 0.74 -6.59
C ARG A 250 -16.48 0.97 -6.48
N ILE A 251 -17.02 0.71 -5.30
CA ILE A 251 -18.35 1.19 -4.91
C ILE A 251 -18.20 2.65 -4.47
N ASP A 252 -19.09 3.51 -4.97
CA ASP A 252 -19.14 4.93 -4.60
C ASP A 252 -19.44 5.07 -3.10
N PRO A 253 -18.57 5.72 -2.31
CA PRO A 253 -18.81 5.97 -0.90
C PRO A 253 -20.14 6.69 -0.62
N SER A 254 -20.65 7.49 -1.55
CA SER A 254 -21.94 8.19 -1.42
C SER A 254 -23.13 7.23 -1.30
N GLN A 255 -22.98 6.00 -1.75
CA GLN A 255 -24.01 4.95 -1.69
C GLN A 255 -23.98 4.18 -0.37
N ARG A 256 -23.03 4.47 0.52
CA ARG A 256 -22.90 3.77 1.81
C ARG A 256 -23.88 4.34 2.82
N GLU A 257 -24.79 3.49 3.29
CA GLU A 257 -25.62 3.80 4.44
C GLU A 257 -24.90 3.40 5.74
N ARG A 258 -24.79 4.36 6.66
CA ARG A 258 -24.27 4.13 8.00
C ARG A 258 -25.40 3.92 8.99
N LEU A 259 -25.24 2.91 9.85
CA LEU A 259 -26.10 2.70 11.00
C LEU A 259 -25.99 3.91 11.94
N GLN A 260 -27.13 4.47 12.31
CA GLN A 260 -27.23 5.50 13.34
C GLN A 260 -27.77 4.88 14.64
N GLY A 261 -27.16 5.26 15.77
CA GLY A 261 -27.63 4.86 17.10
C GLY A 261 -26.87 3.70 17.73
N ASP A 262 -27.48 3.12 18.77
CA ASP A 262 -26.85 2.12 19.63
C ASP A 262 -26.55 0.80 18.90
N LEU A 263 -25.42 0.18 19.25
CA LEU A 263 -25.09 -1.15 18.74
C LEU A 263 -25.85 -2.25 19.50
N PRO A 264 -26.61 -3.12 18.82
CA PRO A 264 -27.34 -4.21 19.46
C PRO A 264 -26.39 -5.27 20.05
N LYS A 265 -26.69 -5.70 21.28
CA LYS A 265 -26.00 -6.81 21.95
C LYS A 265 -26.23 -8.11 21.17
N GLY A 266 -25.19 -8.92 21.05
CA GLY A 266 -25.23 -10.20 20.32
C GLY A 266 -24.83 -10.11 18.84
N HIS A 267 -24.69 -8.90 18.28
CA HIS A 267 -24.15 -8.70 16.93
C HIS A 267 -22.62 -8.65 16.94
N TYR A 268 -22.01 -8.98 15.82
CA TYR A 268 -20.57 -8.85 15.61
C TYR A 268 -20.21 -7.44 15.20
N LEU A 269 -19.19 -6.89 15.84
CA LEU A 269 -18.52 -5.67 15.44
C LEU A 269 -17.16 -6.03 14.83
N THR A 270 -16.93 -5.68 13.58
CA THR A 270 -15.69 -6.03 12.86
C THR A 270 -15.02 -4.78 12.32
N ILE A 271 -13.74 -4.62 12.67
CA ILE A 271 -12.85 -3.56 12.18
C ILE A 271 -12.08 -4.10 10.98
N LEU A 272 -12.26 -3.46 9.82
CA LEU A 272 -11.66 -3.85 8.54
C LEU A 272 -10.32 -3.15 8.29
N ASP A 273 -9.56 -3.66 7.32
CA ASP A 273 -8.36 -2.99 6.81
C ASP A 273 -8.73 -1.66 6.13
N ALA A 274 -8.07 -0.58 6.54
CA ALA A 274 -8.36 0.75 6.04
C ALA A 274 -8.12 0.89 4.53
N ALA A 275 -7.12 0.20 3.97
CA ALA A 275 -6.81 0.30 2.56
C ALA A 275 -7.79 -0.52 1.69
N LEU A 276 -8.32 -1.64 2.21
CA LEU A 276 -9.41 -2.36 1.55
C LEU A 276 -10.62 -1.43 1.39
N VAL A 277 -10.99 -0.70 2.44
CA VAL A 277 -12.11 0.24 2.38
C VAL A 277 -11.82 1.45 1.49
N ALA A 278 -10.60 2.01 1.56
CA ALA A 278 -10.17 3.13 0.72
C ALA A 278 -10.12 2.78 -0.78
N SER A 279 -9.82 1.52 -1.12
CA SER A 279 -9.85 1.03 -2.51
C SER A 279 -11.27 0.90 -3.08
N GLY A 280 -12.31 0.96 -2.24
CA GLY A 280 -13.69 0.76 -2.64
C GLY A 280 -14.08 -0.70 -2.90
N LEU A 281 -13.23 -1.66 -2.52
CA LEU A 281 -13.43 -3.09 -2.75
C LEU A 281 -13.98 -3.84 -1.52
N ALA A 282 -14.17 -3.14 -0.39
CA ALA A 282 -14.59 -3.76 0.86
C ALA A 282 -15.95 -4.45 0.76
N GLU A 283 -16.93 -3.82 0.13
CA GLU A 283 -18.27 -4.39 -0.02
C GLU A 283 -18.30 -5.66 -0.86
N GLN A 284 -17.52 -5.68 -1.95
CA GLN A 284 -17.38 -6.88 -2.78
C GLN A 284 -16.80 -8.03 -1.96
N TRP A 285 -15.81 -7.74 -1.11
CA TRP A 285 -15.25 -8.71 -0.18
C TRP A 285 -16.25 -9.12 0.92
N ILE A 286 -16.98 -8.17 1.52
CA ILE A 286 -17.99 -8.45 2.56
C ILE A 286 -19.06 -9.40 2.01
N GLN A 287 -19.54 -9.18 0.78
CA GLN A 287 -20.53 -10.05 0.14
C GLN A 287 -20.05 -11.50 -0.02
N GLN A 288 -18.72 -11.72 -0.12
CA GLN A 288 -18.14 -13.06 -0.20
C GLN A 288 -18.07 -13.73 1.18
N VAL A 289 -17.71 -13.00 2.24
CA VAL A 289 -17.52 -13.56 3.59
C VAL A 289 -18.80 -13.56 4.44
N LEU A 290 -19.81 -12.78 4.06
CA LEU A 290 -21.13 -12.72 4.67
C LEU A 290 -22.25 -12.90 3.63
N PRO A 291 -22.26 -14.04 2.90
CA PRO A 291 -23.28 -14.26 1.90
C PRO A 291 -24.66 -14.38 2.56
N ASN A 292 -25.60 -13.54 2.14
CA ASN A 292 -26.97 -13.47 2.65
C ASN A 292 -27.09 -13.04 4.13
N ASP A 293 -26.07 -12.40 4.71
CA ASP A 293 -26.21 -11.76 6.03
C ASP A 293 -26.58 -10.28 5.89
N ASN A 294 -27.28 -9.77 6.90
CA ASN A 294 -27.54 -8.34 7.02
C ASN A 294 -26.37 -7.68 7.75
N TRP A 295 -25.65 -6.82 7.05
CA TRP A 295 -24.54 -6.04 7.60
C TRP A 295 -24.75 -4.55 7.33
N ASN A 296 -24.18 -3.70 8.17
CA ASN A 296 -24.26 -2.25 8.04
C ASN A 296 -22.90 -1.62 8.32
N TRP A 297 -22.58 -0.52 7.62
CA TRP A 297 -21.45 0.32 8.00
C TRP A 297 -21.74 1.01 9.33
N VAL A 298 -20.78 0.98 10.25
CA VAL A 298 -20.77 1.84 11.45
C VAL A 298 -19.81 3.01 11.19
N ILE A 299 -18.63 2.69 10.67
CA ILE A 299 -17.62 3.66 10.20
C ILE A 299 -17.11 3.16 8.85
N ASP A 300 -17.17 3.96 7.79
CA ASP A 300 -16.80 3.55 6.43
C ASP A 300 -15.45 4.12 5.94
N SER A 301 -14.69 4.73 6.83
CA SER A 301 -13.52 5.53 6.47
C SER A 301 -12.53 5.66 7.63
N GLY A 302 -11.36 6.25 7.34
CA GLY A 302 -10.30 6.44 8.33
C GLY A 302 -9.53 5.16 8.67
N ARG A 303 -8.91 5.13 9.85
CA ARG A 303 -7.96 4.07 10.25
C ARG A 303 -8.62 2.78 10.73
N ARG A 304 -9.88 2.87 11.16
CA ARG A 304 -10.65 1.77 11.72
C ARG A 304 -12.07 1.79 11.14
N PRO A 305 -12.23 1.47 9.86
CA PRO A 305 -13.56 1.23 9.32
C PRO A 305 -14.20 0.03 10.01
N ILE A 306 -15.49 0.10 10.29
CA ILE A 306 -16.23 -0.84 11.10
C ILE A 306 -17.54 -1.22 10.41
N ILE A 307 -17.83 -2.51 10.40
CA ILE A 307 -19.12 -3.06 10.06
C ILE A 307 -19.75 -3.75 11.26
N LEU A 308 -21.08 -3.72 11.30
CA LEU A 308 -21.91 -4.50 12.22
C LEU A 308 -22.63 -5.59 11.42
N HIS A 309 -22.62 -6.82 11.90
CA HIS A 309 -23.27 -7.96 11.24
C HIS A 309 -23.75 -9.01 12.25
N GLN A 310 -24.58 -9.98 11.82
CA GLN A 310 -25.27 -10.89 12.75
C GLN A 310 -24.59 -12.25 12.87
N ARG A 311 -23.84 -12.67 11.86
CA ARG A 311 -23.26 -14.02 11.79
C ARG A 311 -21.73 -13.96 11.79
N PRO A 312 -21.03 -14.99 12.27
CA PRO A 312 -19.58 -15.06 12.11
C PRO A 312 -19.17 -14.91 10.64
N LEU A 313 -18.06 -14.22 10.40
CA LEU A 313 -17.45 -14.12 9.07
C LEU A 313 -17.05 -15.51 8.58
N ASN A 314 -17.46 -15.84 7.35
CA ASN A 314 -17.15 -17.11 6.71
C ASN A 314 -15.95 -16.95 5.77
N TYR A 315 -14.79 -17.43 6.20
CA TYR A 315 -13.58 -17.41 5.38
C TYR A 315 -13.52 -18.65 4.49
N ALA A 316 -13.44 -18.46 3.19
CA ALA A 316 -13.03 -19.53 2.30
C ALA A 316 -11.51 -19.75 2.45
N TYR A 317 -11.08 -20.92 2.93
CA TYR A 317 -9.67 -21.36 2.95
C TYR A 317 -8.65 -20.37 3.55
N ASP A 318 -8.83 -19.95 4.82
CA ASP A 318 -7.96 -19.01 5.57
C ASP A 318 -7.66 -17.64 4.93
N SER A 319 -8.12 -17.39 3.70
CA SER A 319 -8.08 -16.10 3.03
C SER A 319 -9.09 -15.14 3.64
N GLY A 320 -8.75 -13.85 3.75
CA GLY A 320 -9.61 -12.81 4.30
C GLY A 320 -9.41 -12.52 5.79
N GLN A 321 -8.91 -13.47 6.59
CA GLN A 321 -8.66 -13.21 8.02
C GLN A 321 -7.65 -12.07 8.23
N SER A 322 -6.67 -11.99 7.31
CA SER A 322 -5.62 -10.97 7.37
C SER A 322 -6.17 -9.55 7.15
N LEU A 323 -7.38 -9.42 6.59
CA LEU A 323 -8.04 -8.15 6.28
C LEU A 323 -8.81 -7.56 7.46
N ILE A 324 -8.81 -8.26 8.61
CA ILE A 324 -9.54 -7.87 9.81
C ILE A 324 -8.55 -7.44 10.88
N GLN A 325 -8.75 -6.23 11.40
CA GLN A 325 -7.97 -5.74 12.52
C GLN A 325 -8.47 -6.29 13.85
N SER A 326 -9.79 -6.43 14.00
CA SER A 326 -10.45 -7.00 15.18
C SER A 326 -11.89 -7.40 14.84
N THR A 327 -12.38 -8.47 15.44
CA THR A 327 -13.79 -8.89 15.35
C THR A 327 -14.23 -9.51 16.66
N GLY A 328 -15.50 -9.32 17.05
CA GLY A 328 -16.03 -9.81 18.31
C GLY A 328 -17.51 -9.47 18.47
N ILE A 329 -18.20 -10.21 19.33
CA ILE A 329 -19.63 -9.98 19.61
C ILE A 329 -19.75 -8.84 20.60
N VAL A 330 -20.64 -7.88 20.34
CA VAL A 330 -21.03 -6.84 21.31
C VAL A 330 -21.71 -7.51 22.48
N ILE A 331 -21.05 -7.55 23.64
CA ILE A 331 -21.53 -8.24 24.84
C ILE A 331 -22.00 -7.28 25.92
N GLU A 332 -21.49 -6.04 25.93
CA GLU A 332 -21.87 -5.05 26.93
C GLU A 332 -21.67 -3.62 26.41
N LYS A 333 -22.60 -2.74 26.77
CA LYS A 333 -22.52 -1.29 26.58
C LYS A 333 -22.12 -0.67 27.91
N LEU A 334 -20.95 -0.04 27.96
CA LEU A 334 -20.42 0.66 29.12
C LEU A 334 -20.85 2.12 28.99
N THR A 335 -21.79 2.55 29.83
CA THR A 335 -22.52 3.83 29.72
C THR A 335 -21.72 5.08 30.05
N ASN A 336 -20.42 4.95 30.36
CA ASN A 336 -19.64 6.04 30.92
C ASN A 336 -18.55 6.45 29.92
N GLU A 337 -18.36 7.77 29.79
CA GLU A 337 -17.27 8.36 29.00
C GLU A 337 -15.90 7.83 29.44
N PHE A 338 -14.91 8.05 28.57
CA PHE A 338 -13.54 7.63 28.81
C PHE A 338 -12.87 8.42 29.96
N ASP A 339 -13.03 7.92 31.18
CA ASP A 339 -12.42 8.46 32.40
C ASP A 339 -11.73 7.33 33.20
N GLU A 340 -10.58 7.65 33.79
CA GLU A 340 -9.83 6.78 34.70
C GLU A 340 -10.69 6.35 35.91
N GLN A 341 -11.65 7.18 36.32
CA GLN A 341 -12.61 6.87 37.39
C GLN A 341 -13.51 5.67 37.06
N ASN A 342 -13.71 5.36 35.78
CA ASN A 342 -14.58 4.29 35.32
C ASN A 342 -13.84 2.96 35.10
N LEU A 343 -12.53 2.91 35.31
CA LEU A 343 -11.72 1.71 35.01
C LEU A 343 -12.11 0.48 35.82
N GLU A 344 -12.49 0.66 37.09
CA GLU A 344 -12.97 -0.44 37.94
C GLU A 344 -14.30 -1.02 37.44
N ILE A 345 -15.19 -0.17 36.92
CA ILE A 345 -16.47 -0.60 36.32
C ILE A 345 -16.19 -1.43 35.07
N TRP A 346 -15.29 -0.97 34.20
CA TRP A 346 -14.93 -1.72 32.99
C TRP A 346 -14.23 -3.03 33.34
N LEU A 347 -13.34 -3.02 34.33
CA LEU A 347 -12.67 -4.23 34.80
C LEU A 347 -13.67 -5.25 35.36
N ALA A 348 -14.67 -4.80 36.11
CA ALA A 348 -15.74 -5.67 36.61
C ALA A 348 -16.55 -6.29 35.46
N ALA A 349 -16.96 -5.50 34.47
CA ALA A 349 -17.61 -5.98 33.25
C ALA A 349 -16.77 -7.06 32.53
N MET A 350 -15.49 -6.79 32.31
CA MET A 350 -14.57 -7.75 31.67
C MET A 350 -14.42 -9.04 32.47
N LYS A 351 -14.32 -8.96 33.81
CA LYS A 351 -14.25 -10.14 34.69
C LYS A 351 -15.54 -10.95 34.66
N ASN A 352 -16.70 -10.29 34.67
CA ASN A 352 -18.00 -10.95 34.55
C ASN A 352 -18.11 -11.75 33.25
N HIS A 353 -17.55 -11.20 32.16
CA HIS A 353 -17.48 -11.85 30.85
C HIS A 353 -16.26 -12.76 30.64
N ARG A 354 -15.48 -13.02 31.70
CA ARG A 354 -14.31 -13.89 31.70
C ARG A 354 -13.25 -13.53 30.66
N ILE A 355 -13.02 -12.24 30.44
CA ILE A 355 -12.01 -11.73 29.51
C ILE A 355 -10.66 -11.69 30.20
N GLY A 356 -9.65 -12.32 29.60
CA GLY A 356 -8.27 -12.33 30.11
C GLY A 356 -7.36 -11.30 29.44
N LYS A 357 -7.75 -10.79 28.28
CA LYS A 357 -6.96 -9.83 27.49
C LYS A 357 -7.87 -8.91 26.70
N ILE A 358 -7.54 -7.62 26.71
CA ILE A 358 -8.31 -6.58 26.01
C ILE A 358 -7.40 -5.72 25.14
N THR A 359 -7.90 -5.32 23.98
CA THR A 359 -7.28 -4.31 23.12
C THR A 359 -8.14 -3.06 23.05
N LEU A 360 -7.55 -1.88 23.19
CA LEU A 360 -8.26 -0.60 23.00
C LEU A 360 -8.30 -0.23 21.50
N ARG A 361 -9.49 -0.06 20.92
CA ARG A 361 -9.72 0.20 19.48
C ARG A 361 -10.40 1.54 19.19
N PHE A 362 -10.09 2.57 19.96
CA PHE A 362 -10.55 3.94 19.75
C PHE A 362 -9.41 4.93 20.00
N SER A 363 -9.63 6.21 19.66
CA SER A 363 -8.57 7.24 19.68
C SER A 363 -8.38 7.81 21.08
N LEU A 364 -7.13 7.81 21.54
CA LEU A 364 -6.72 8.33 22.85
C LEU A 364 -5.38 9.05 22.76
N PRO A 365 -5.12 10.03 23.63
CA PRO A 365 -3.76 10.53 23.84
C PRO A 365 -2.81 9.37 24.19
N PRO A 366 -1.60 9.30 23.60
CA PRO A 366 -0.68 8.17 23.78
C PRO A 366 -0.41 7.82 25.25
N GLU A 367 -0.25 8.84 26.11
CA GLU A 367 -0.02 8.64 27.54
C GLU A 367 -1.22 8.00 28.24
N LYS A 368 -2.44 8.44 27.93
CA LYS A 368 -3.68 7.86 28.49
C LYS A 368 -3.85 6.41 28.02
N GLN A 369 -3.61 6.16 26.73
CA GLN A 369 -3.72 4.81 26.16
C GLN A 369 -2.78 3.82 26.86
N GLN A 370 -1.51 4.19 27.07
CA GLN A 370 -0.53 3.33 27.74
C GLN A 370 -0.90 3.04 29.20
N LYS A 371 -1.31 4.07 29.95
CA LYS A 371 -1.72 3.92 31.35
C LYS A 371 -2.88 2.94 31.50
N ILE A 372 -3.92 3.11 30.67
CA ILE A 372 -5.15 2.32 30.76
C ILE A 372 -4.93 0.90 30.26
N GLN A 373 -4.23 0.72 29.14
CA GLN A 373 -3.86 -0.61 28.66
C GLN A 373 -3.03 -1.36 29.72
N ARG A 374 -2.08 -0.70 30.38
CA ARG A 374 -1.28 -1.29 31.46
C ARG A 374 -2.14 -1.67 32.66
N PHE A 375 -3.03 -0.79 33.10
CA PHE A 375 -3.95 -1.06 34.21
C PHE A 375 -4.79 -2.32 33.95
N LEU A 376 -5.46 -2.39 32.79
CA LEU A 376 -6.30 -3.53 32.43
C LEU A 376 -5.47 -4.82 32.31
N THR A 377 -4.29 -4.75 31.69
CA THR A 377 -3.41 -5.91 31.52
C THR A 377 -2.91 -6.49 32.85
N LEU A 378 -2.69 -5.65 33.86
CA LEU A 378 -2.24 -6.08 35.19
C LEU A 378 -3.38 -6.70 36.02
N ASN A 379 -4.62 -6.25 35.82
CA ASN A 379 -5.75 -6.60 36.66
C ASN A 379 -6.69 -7.66 36.08
N LEU A 380 -6.54 -7.99 34.78
CA LEU A 380 -7.22 -9.13 34.16
C LEU A 380 -6.43 -10.42 34.41
N GLU A 381 -7.14 -11.51 34.72
CA GLU A 381 -6.49 -12.77 35.03
C GLU A 381 -6.03 -13.47 33.74
N LYS A 382 -4.71 -13.66 33.60
CA LYS A 382 -4.10 -14.33 32.43
C LYS A 382 -4.58 -15.77 32.19
N LYS A 383 -5.13 -16.44 33.21
CA LYS A 383 -5.71 -17.79 33.09
C LYS A 383 -7.01 -17.82 32.26
N MET A 384 -7.68 -16.67 32.12
CA MET A 384 -8.86 -16.54 31.27
C MET A 384 -8.43 -16.47 29.80
N LYS A 385 -8.95 -17.39 28.97
CA LYS A 385 -8.54 -17.52 27.55
C LYS A 385 -9.25 -16.55 26.61
N LYS A 386 -10.34 -15.89 27.03
CA LYS A 386 -11.14 -15.04 26.13
C LYS A 386 -10.42 -13.72 25.90
N GLU A 387 -10.20 -13.39 24.63
CA GLU A 387 -9.70 -12.08 24.21
C GLU A 387 -10.89 -11.20 23.79
N GLY A 388 -10.74 -9.88 23.92
CA GLY A 388 -11.74 -8.92 23.45
C GLY A 388 -11.12 -7.58 23.08
N PHE A 389 -11.97 -6.66 22.66
CA PHE A 389 -11.59 -5.27 22.45
C PHE A 389 -12.68 -4.32 22.95
N LEU A 390 -12.25 -3.12 23.32
CA LEU A 390 -13.13 -2.00 23.58
C LEU A 390 -13.15 -1.09 22.35
N TRP A 391 -14.34 -0.69 21.92
CA TRP A 391 -14.55 0.34 20.92
C TRP A 391 -15.37 1.47 21.52
N ALA A 392 -15.16 2.71 21.06
CA ALA A 392 -15.94 3.86 21.47
C ALA A 392 -16.56 4.52 20.25
N ASP A 393 -17.84 4.85 20.33
CA ASP A 393 -18.53 5.60 19.28
C ASP A 393 -18.22 7.11 19.34
N GLU A 394 -18.79 7.87 18.41
CA GLU A 394 -18.58 9.32 18.32
C GLU A 394 -19.15 10.07 19.53
N ALA A 395 -20.15 9.49 20.22
CA ALA A 395 -20.72 10.04 21.45
C ALA A 395 -19.91 9.65 22.70
N GLY A 396 -18.81 8.90 22.54
CA GLY A 396 -17.96 8.46 23.65
C GLY A 396 -18.51 7.25 24.42
N ILE A 397 -19.57 6.61 23.92
CA ILE A 397 -20.12 5.39 24.51
C ILE A 397 -19.19 4.24 24.18
N ILE A 398 -18.87 3.42 25.19
CA ILE A 398 -17.92 2.33 25.05
C ILE A 398 -18.65 0.99 24.93
N TYR A 399 -18.22 0.18 23.99
CA TYR A 399 -18.73 -1.16 23.75
C TYR A 399 -17.64 -2.19 24.01
N LEU A 400 -17.98 -3.20 24.82
CA LEU A 400 -17.16 -4.36 25.04
C LEU A 400 -17.51 -5.45 24.02
N CYS A 401 -16.52 -5.85 23.23
CA CYS A 401 -16.65 -6.85 22.17
C CYS A 401 -15.71 -8.04 22.44
N ALA A 402 -16.22 -9.28 22.40
CA ALA A 402 -15.40 -10.47 22.66
C ALA A 402 -15.98 -11.76 22.11
#